data_AF-A0AA97EMA2-F1
#
_entry.id   AF-A0AA97EMA2-F1
#
_cell.length_a   1.000
_cell.length_b   1.000
_cell.length_c   1.000
_cell.angle_alpha   90.00
_cell.angle_beta   90.00
_cell.angle_gamma   90.00
#
_symmetry.space_group_name_H-M   'P 1'
#
loop_
_entity.id
_entity.type
_entity.pdbx_description
1 polymer ?
#
loop_
_entity_poly.entity_id
_entity_poly.type
_entity_poly.pdbx_seq_one_letter_code
_entity_poly.pdbx_strand_id
1 'polypeptide(L)'
;MGLLKLRKNKKYNYTPRYYDDKGEGNPYEIKHKFDEFRTTVGSNSGLKTKFNNALEDYKKPDKAANRRILIIAAILVLVFLFIIDFDLSIFFS
;
A
#
# COMPACT_ATOMS: atom_id res chain seq x y z
N MET A 1 -6.00 -31.69 1.49
CA MET A 1 -6.49 -30.37 1.95
C MET A 1 -5.89 -30.12 3.34
N GLY A 2 -5.00 -29.14 3.51
CA GLY A 2 -4.31 -28.91 4.79
C GLY A 2 -5.21 -28.22 5.83
N LEU A 3 -4.99 -28.55 7.11
CA LEU A 3 -5.83 -28.18 8.26
C LEU A 3 -6.06 -26.67 8.49
N LEU A 4 -5.34 -25.77 7.82
CA LEU A 4 -5.40 -24.31 8.08
C LEU A 4 -5.81 -23.47 6.86
N LYS A 5 -6.26 -24.10 5.77
CA LYS A 5 -6.57 -23.35 4.54
C LYS A 5 -8.04 -22.98 4.50
N LEU A 6 -8.36 -21.71 4.79
CA LEU A 6 -9.71 -21.17 4.59
C LEU A 6 -10.11 -21.31 3.11
N ARG A 7 -11.39 -21.65 2.91
CA ARG A 7 -12.01 -21.71 1.58
C ARG A 7 -12.02 -20.30 0.97
N LYS A 8 -11.46 -20.16 -0.23
CA LYS A 8 -11.47 -18.89 -0.98
C LYS A 8 -12.84 -18.69 -1.65
N ASN A 9 -13.25 -17.44 -1.83
CA ASN A 9 -14.44 -17.10 -2.61
C ASN A 9 -14.31 -17.60 -4.06
N LYS A 10 -15.42 -18.06 -4.63
CA LYS A 10 -15.49 -18.38 -6.07
C LYS A 10 -15.29 -17.09 -6.86
N LYS A 11 -14.35 -17.09 -7.79
CA LYS A 11 -14.17 -16.00 -8.75
C LYS A 11 -14.84 -16.39 -10.06
N TYR A 12 -15.49 -15.42 -10.72
CA TYR A 12 -16.04 -15.60 -12.05
C TYR A 12 -14.87 -15.76 -13.03
N ASN A 13 -14.82 -16.89 -13.75
CA ASN A 13 -13.81 -17.15 -14.78
C ASN A 13 -14.51 -17.25 -16.12
N TYR A 14 -14.23 -16.30 -17.00
CA TYR A 14 -14.76 -16.27 -18.37
C TYR A 14 -13.60 -16.39 -19.35
N THR A 15 -13.65 -17.36 -20.25
CA THR A 15 -12.67 -17.51 -21.33
C THR A 15 -13.35 -17.16 -22.66
N PRO A 16 -13.10 -15.96 -23.21
CA PRO A 16 -13.64 -15.58 -24.51
C PRO A 16 -13.11 -16.52 -25.62
N ARG A 17 -14.00 -16.98 -26.53
CA ARG A 17 -13.66 -17.95 -27.60
C ARG A 17 -12.75 -17.41 -28.70
N TYR A 18 -12.79 -16.09 -28.95
CA TYR A 18 -12.12 -15.45 -30.09
C TYR A 18 -11.13 -14.36 -29.68
N TYR A 19 -10.87 -14.23 -28.38
CA TYR A 19 -9.93 -13.24 -27.87
C TYR A 19 -8.63 -13.95 -27.55
N ASP A 20 -7.58 -13.56 -28.24
CA ASP A 20 -6.23 -13.98 -27.92
C ASP A 20 -5.65 -12.96 -26.95
N ASP A 21 -5.46 -13.43 -25.73
CA ASP A 21 -4.96 -12.64 -24.63
C ASP A 21 -3.44 -12.53 -24.79
N LYS A 22 -2.96 -11.44 -25.39
CA LYS A 22 -1.53 -11.17 -25.65
C LYS A 22 -0.70 -10.93 -24.38
N GLY A 23 -1.07 -11.60 -23.28
CA GLY A 23 -0.47 -11.47 -21.96
C GLY A 23 -1.09 -10.38 -21.07
N GLU A 24 -2.17 -9.72 -21.51
CA GLU A 24 -2.76 -8.58 -20.78
C GLU A 24 -3.88 -8.97 -19.79
N GLY A 25 -4.39 -10.20 -19.87
CA GLY A 25 -5.49 -10.71 -19.05
C GLY A 25 -6.85 -10.61 -19.74
N ASN A 26 -7.82 -11.34 -19.18
CA ASN A 26 -9.20 -11.33 -19.68
C ASN A 26 -9.85 -9.94 -19.46
N PRO A 27 -10.27 -9.23 -20.52
CA PRO A 27 -10.87 -7.90 -20.41
C PRO A 27 -12.25 -7.92 -19.73
N TYR A 28 -12.87 -9.09 -19.63
CA TYR A 28 -14.14 -9.32 -18.96
C TYR A 28 -13.98 -9.83 -17.52
N GLU A 29 -12.75 -9.87 -16.99
CA GLU A 29 -12.53 -10.23 -15.59
C GLU A 29 -13.06 -9.12 -14.68
N ILE A 30 -13.94 -9.48 -13.74
CA ILE A 30 -14.45 -8.56 -12.73
C ILE A 30 -13.32 -8.32 -11.72
N LYS A 31 -12.43 -7.38 -12.03
CA LYS A 31 -11.36 -6.91 -11.14
C LYS A 31 -11.87 -5.75 -10.27
N HIS A 32 -11.33 -5.64 -9.06
CA HIS A 32 -11.61 -4.49 -8.22
C HIS A 32 -10.78 -3.29 -8.70
N LYS A 33 -11.36 -2.09 -8.70
CA LYS A 33 -10.73 -0.86 -9.24
C LYS A 33 -9.35 -0.54 -8.63
N PHE A 34 -9.08 -1.06 -7.42
CA PHE A 34 -7.85 -0.82 -6.69
C PHE A 34 -6.84 -1.97 -6.77
N ASP A 35 -7.17 -3.09 -7.45
CA ASP A 35 -6.26 -4.23 -7.56
C ASP A 35 -4.99 -3.87 -8.36
N GLU A 36 -5.08 -2.90 -9.28
CA GLU A 36 -3.93 -2.41 -10.06
C GLU A 36 -3.01 -1.49 -9.26
N PHE A 37 -3.55 -0.80 -8.25
CA PHE A 37 -2.83 0.24 -7.51
C PHE A 37 -2.29 -0.24 -6.15
N ARG A 38 -2.69 -1.43 -5.70
CA ARG A 38 -2.34 -1.94 -4.37
C ARG A 38 -2.07 -3.44 -4.43
N THR A 39 -0.85 -3.82 -4.11
CA THR A 39 -0.43 -5.21 -3.93
C THR A 39 -1.00 -5.85 -2.66
N THR A 40 -1.62 -5.04 -1.79
CA THR A 40 -2.20 -5.45 -0.50
C THR A 40 -3.66 -5.89 -0.59
N VAL A 41 -4.38 -5.55 -1.66
CA VAL A 41 -5.76 -6.01 -1.90
C VAL A 41 -5.68 -7.30 -2.71
N GLY A 42 -6.19 -8.39 -2.14
CA GLY A 42 -6.11 -9.70 -2.78
C GLY A 42 -5.88 -10.84 -1.79
N SER A 43 -5.73 -12.05 -2.34
CA SER A 43 -5.66 -13.29 -1.54
C SER A 43 -4.65 -13.19 -0.41
N ASN A 44 -5.03 -13.67 0.78
CA ASN A 44 -4.20 -13.67 1.99
C ASN A 44 -2.83 -14.35 1.74
N SER A 45 -1.86 -13.57 1.30
CA SER A 45 -0.50 -14.03 1.08
C SER A 45 0.17 -14.26 2.44
N GLY A 46 0.95 -15.33 2.56
CA GLY A 46 1.61 -15.68 3.82
C GLY A 46 2.55 -14.59 4.32
N LEU A 47 3.01 -14.70 5.57
CA LEU A 47 3.88 -13.71 6.22
C LEU A 47 5.10 -13.33 5.36
N LYS A 48 5.77 -14.31 4.76
CA LYS A 48 6.93 -14.09 3.86
C LYS A 48 6.61 -13.13 2.71
N THR A 49 5.46 -13.30 2.07
CA THR A 49 5.04 -12.42 0.97
C THR A 49 4.73 -11.01 1.48
N LYS A 50 4.09 -10.88 2.65
CA LYS A 50 3.85 -9.57 3.26
C LYS A 50 5.14 -8.81 3.55
N PHE A 51 6.15 -9.50 4.10
CA PHE A 51 7.48 -8.91 4.34
C PHE A 51 8.17 -8.48 3.04
N ASN A 52 8.16 -9.34 2.01
CA ASN A 52 8.75 -8.99 0.72
C ASN A 52 8.05 -7.79 0.08
N ASN A 53 6.72 -7.76 0.06
CA ASN A 53 5.96 -6.64 -0.48
C ASN A 53 6.25 -5.34 0.30
N ALA A 54 6.32 -5.39 1.62
CA ALA A 54 6.65 -4.21 2.43
C ALA A 54 8.06 -3.67 2.12
N LEU A 55 9.05 -4.55 1.89
CA LEU A 55 10.39 -4.15 1.46
C LEU A 55 10.40 -3.56 0.05
N GLU A 56 9.61 -4.11 -0.88
CA GLU A 56 9.50 -3.58 -2.24
C GLU A 56 8.80 -2.22 -2.26
N ASP A 57 7.73 -2.05 -1.50
CA ASP A 57 7.01 -0.79 -1.35
C ASP A 57 7.93 0.28 -0.73
N TYR A 58 8.74 -0.09 0.28
CA TYR A 58 9.74 0.81 0.87
C TYR A 58 10.80 1.28 -0.13
N LYS A 59 11.18 0.44 -1.10
CA LYS A 59 12.15 0.81 -2.16
C LYS A 59 11.58 1.82 -3.17
N LYS A 60 10.27 2.00 -3.22
CA LYS A 60 9.59 2.95 -4.13
C LYS A 60 8.87 4.06 -3.34
N PRO A 61 9.59 4.92 -2.61
CA PRO A 61 8.96 5.97 -1.82
C PRO A 61 8.35 7.05 -2.73
N ASP A 62 7.09 7.42 -2.44
CA ASP A 62 6.48 8.60 -3.02
C ASP A 62 7.04 9.86 -2.34
N LYS A 63 7.95 10.55 -3.05
CA LYS A 63 8.60 11.76 -2.55
C LYS A 63 7.61 12.88 -2.24
N ALA A 64 6.49 12.98 -2.98
CA ALA A 64 5.48 14.01 -2.75
C ALA A 64 4.72 13.75 -1.44
N ALA A 65 4.35 12.49 -1.19
CA ALA A 65 3.72 12.08 0.06
C ALA A 65 4.65 12.31 1.26
N ASN A 66 5.91 11.88 1.16
CA ASN A 66 6.91 12.05 2.24
C ASN A 66 7.14 13.52 2.58
N ARG A 67 7.21 14.40 1.58
CA ARG A 67 7.37 15.85 1.81
C ARG A 67 6.19 16.43 2.58
N ARG A 68 4.96 16.07 2.21
CA ARG A 68 3.74 16.52 2.91
C ARG A 68 3.74 16.04 4.36
N ILE A 69 4.08 14.78 4.60
CA ILE A 69 4.16 14.20 5.96
C ILE A 69 5.19 14.97 6.80
N LEU A 70 6.37 15.25 6.25
CA LEU A 70 7.39 16.05 6.95
C LEU A 70 6.91 17.46 7.29
N ILE A 71 6.23 18.13 6.35
CA ILE A 71 5.67 19.48 6.58
C ILE A 71 4.62 19.44 7.69
N ILE A 72 3.70 18.47 7.65
CA ILE A 72 2.66 18.29 8.67
C ILE A 72 3.30 18.03 10.03
N ALA A 73 4.28 17.13 10.10
CA ALA A 73 4.98 16.82 11.35
C ALA A 73 5.71 18.05 11.92
N ALA A 74 6.40 18.83 11.08
CA ALA A 74 7.09 20.05 11.51
C ALA A 74 6.11 21.10 12.06
N ILE A 75 4.97 21.30 11.40
CA ILE A 75 3.92 22.23 11.87
C ILE A 75 3.37 21.77 13.22
N LEU A 76 3.04 20.48 13.36
CA LEU A 76 2.51 19.94 14.62
C LEU A 76 3.51 20.08 15.77
N VAL A 77 4.80 19.85 15.52
CA VAL A 77 5.86 20.06 16.52
C VAL A 77 5.95 21.54 16.90
N LEU A 78 5.94 22.45 15.93
CA LEU A 78 5.98 23.89 16.22
C LEU A 78 4.77 24.35 17.06
N VAL A 79 3.56 23.89 16.72
CA VAL A 79 2.36 24.19 17.50
C VAL A 79 2.47 23.64 18.92
N PHE A 80 2.95 22.40 19.06
CA PHE A 80 3.18 21.79 20.37
C PHE A 80 4.18 22.59 21.23
N LEU A 81 5.32 22.97 20.65
CA LEU A 81 6.36 23.75 21.33
C LEU A 81 5.86 25.15 21.73
N PHE A 82 4.99 25.75 20.91
CA PHE A 82 4.36 27.03 21.22
C PHE A 82 3.39 26.94 22.40
N ILE A 83 2.60 25.87 22.51
CA ILE A 83 1.64 25.69 23.62
C ILE A 83 2.34 25.60 24.99
N ILE A 84 3.53 25.03 25.04
CA ILE A 84 4.29 24.83 26.29
C ILE A 84 5.31 25.95 26.56
N ASP A 85 5.33 27.02 25.75
CA ASP A 85 6.33 28.09 25.80
C ASP A 85 7.77 27.56 25.83
N PHE A 86 8.07 26.56 24.98
CA PHE A 86 9.38 25.92 24.96
C PHE A 86 10.47 26.86 24.43
N ASP A 87 11.56 27.00 25.19
CA ASP A 87 12.71 27.82 24.79
C ASP A 87 13.56 27.14 23.70
N LEU A 88 13.45 27.63 22.47
CA LEU A 88 14.22 27.16 21.32
C LEU A 88 15.68 27.65 21.32
N SER A 89 16.01 28.67 22.12
CA SER A 89 17.37 29.24 22.17
C SER A 89 18.40 28.26 22.74
N ILE A 90 17.95 27.26 23.50
CA ILE A 90 18.78 26.18 24.08
C ILE A 90 19.60 25.41 23.03
N PHE A 91 19.17 25.39 21.77
CA PHE A 91 19.85 24.67 20.69
C PHE A 91 20.89 25.50 19.94
N PHE A 92 20.96 26.81 20.18
CA PHE A 92 21.86 27.74 19.49
C PHE A 92 23.00 28.27 20.39
N SER A 93 23.09 27.77 21.62
CA SER A 93 24.17 28.04 22.58
C SER A 93 25.32 27.05 22.46
#